data_AF-A0A4U7ERI1-F1
#
_entry.id   AF-A0A4U7ERI1-F1
#
_cell.length_a   1.000
_cell.length_b   1.000
_cell.length_c   1.000
_cell.angle_alpha   90.00
_cell.angle_beta   90.00
_cell.angle_gamma   90.00
#
_symmetry.space_group_name_H-M   'P 1'
#
loop_
_entity.id
_entity.type
_entity.pdbx_description
1 polymer ?
#
loop_
_entity_poly.entity_id
_entity_poly.type
_entity_poly.pdbx_seq_one_letter_code
_entity_poly.pdbx_strand_id
1 'polypeptide(L)'
;MTPDAEFGYELLVCRYAELTWHPSAGPRPALIARQLGTKERRWDTVVIEVDPAAFAARRAFGDRTIDSDLLHVVRGAPAEWAWYRDALPDPGYPWRYVRRAVHRAAGRDLIEKRRDGNRIEIRRLRPYPDWVRRIVAVENKPDLDASAADRLADQLEHDVETALADEAWLATETTGERVEPALLREMPVEVGILATDFSGGVDADAADVAWHPSDLRPAEGERRDAETETLRLEIAERAYGKGWRSFHDTMRPDCRHFELRREGKALVPHCAAKGKIPTARECSGSCAEFSPEPPQWRTKGWPIEGGPGKGFKRVLGRRRERERDRVEKVE
;
A
#
# COMPACT_ATOMS: atom_id res chain seq x y z
N MET A 1 9.56 26.88 5.63
CA MET A 1 9.32 26.32 6.97
C MET A 1 9.05 24.85 6.73
N THR A 2 10.10 24.03 6.80
CA THR A 2 10.07 22.67 6.29
C THR A 2 9.15 21.83 7.19
N PRO A 3 8.17 21.11 6.61
CA PRO A 3 7.42 20.07 7.31
C PRO A 3 8.37 19.05 7.94
N ASP A 4 7.81 18.03 8.60
CA ASP A 4 8.46 16.73 8.51
C ASP A 4 8.49 16.37 7.01
N ALA A 5 9.62 16.68 6.34
CA ALA A 5 9.76 16.60 4.89
C ALA A 5 9.42 15.18 4.43
N GLU A 6 9.80 14.17 5.22
CA GLU A 6 9.59 12.76 4.91
C GLU A 6 8.11 12.42 4.74
N PHE A 7 7.24 12.77 5.69
CA PHE A 7 5.82 12.41 5.57
C PHE A 7 5.13 13.12 4.39
N GLY A 8 5.40 14.41 4.17
CA GLY A 8 4.88 15.13 3.02
C GLY A 8 5.34 14.48 1.71
N TYR A 9 6.65 14.28 1.60
CA TYR A 9 7.32 13.67 0.47
C TYR A 9 6.81 12.26 0.15
N GLU A 10 6.59 11.40 1.15
CA GLU A 10 5.97 10.08 0.97
C GLU A 10 4.61 10.16 0.24
N LEU A 11 3.77 11.13 0.61
CA LEU A 11 2.46 11.31 -0.03
C LEU A 11 2.60 11.73 -1.49
N LEU A 12 3.65 12.50 -1.80
CA LEU A 12 3.96 12.97 -3.14
C LEU A 12 4.50 11.83 -4.01
N VAL A 13 5.45 11.04 -3.51
CA VAL A 13 5.96 9.83 -4.18
C VAL A 13 4.85 8.82 -4.43
N CYS A 14 4.01 8.54 -3.43
CA CYS A 14 2.85 7.67 -3.61
C CYS A 14 1.92 8.18 -4.72
N ARG A 15 1.69 9.50 -4.80
CA ARG A 15 0.86 10.09 -5.85
C ARG A 15 1.53 10.01 -7.21
N TYR A 16 2.81 10.33 -7.33
CA TYR A 16 3.57 10.14 -8.56
C TYR A 16 3.41 8.70 -9.09
N ALA A 17 3.60 7.71 -8.22
CA ALA A 17 3.44 6.30 -8.60
C ALA A 17 2.00 5.97 -9.03
N GLU A 18 0.96 6.51 -8.38
CA GLU A 18 -0.44 6.34 -8.82
C GLU A 18 -0.71 6.92 -10.23
N LEU A 19 0.04 7.94 -10.65
CA LEU A 19 -0.20 8.61 -11.94
C LEU A 19 0.43 7.88 -13.10
N THR A 20 1.64 7.35 -12.92
CA THR A 20 2.47 6.95 -14.07
C THR A 20 3.46 5.81 -13.80
N TRP A 21 3.36 5.08 -12.69
CA TRP A 21 4.22 3.91 -12.48
C TRP A 21 4.11 3.00 -13.70
N HIS A 22 5.15 2.65 -14.45
CA HIS A 22 6.55 2.41 -14.06
C HIS A 22 7.57 3.43 -14.65
N PRO A 23 8.56 3.90 -13.86
CA PRO A 23 9.51 4.96 -14.25
C PRO A 23 10.31 4.68 -15.53
N SER A 24 10.75 3.43 -15.76
CA SER A 24 11.61 3.10 -16.92
C SER A 24 10.88 2.52 -18.13
N ALA A 25 9.62 2.11 -17.98
CA ALA A 25 8.92 1.29 -18.99
C ALA A 25 7.55 1.87 -19.36
N GLY A 26 7.21 3.03 -18.81
CA GLY A 26 5.90 3.65 -18.95
C GLY A 26 4.84 3.05 -18.00
N PRO A 27 3.61 3.58 -18.05
CA PRO A 27 2.54 3.20 -17.14
C PRO A 27 2.20 1.70 -17.17
N ARG A 28 2.07 1.11 -15.98
CA ARG A 28 1.70 -0.27 -15.70
C ARG A 28 0.54 -0.30 -14.70
N PRO A 29 -0.37 -1.28 -14.79
CA PRO A 29 -1.42 -1.47 -13.79
C PRO A 29 -0.82 -1.79 -12.42
N ALA A 30 -1.01 -0.90 -11.44
CA ALA A 30 -0.44 -1.11 -10.11
C ALA A 30 -1.30 -0.54 -8.98
N LEU A 31 -1.19 -1.15 -7.80
CA LEU A 31 -1.69 -0.60 -6.55
C LEU A 31 -0.56 0.00 -5.75
N ILE A 32 -0.77 1.23 -5.24
CA ILE A 32 0.20 1.91 -4.39
C ILE A 32 -0.25 1.82 -2.94
N ALA A 33 0.64 1.36 -2.07
CA ALA A 33 0.45 1.34 -0.64
C ALA A 33 1.58 2.08 0.06
N ARG A 34 1.23 2.76 1.15
CA ARG A 34 2.18 3.52 1.96
C ARG A 34 2.50 2.76 3.23
N GLN A 35 3.76 2.76 3.61
CA GLN A 35 4.20 2.45 4.95
C GLN A 35 3.76 1.03 5.36
N LEU A 36 4.15 0.05 4.53
CA LEU A 36 3.73 -1.34 4.51
C LEU A 36 4.93 -2.29 4.46
N GLY A 37 4.80 -3.48 5.03
CA GLY A 37 5.83 -4.52 4.98
C GLY A 37 5.48 -5.67 5.92
N THR A 38 6.48 -6.42 6.37
CA THR A 38 6.34 -7.53 7.31
C THR A 38 6.37 -7.03 8.76
N LYS A 39 6.50 -7.93 9.73
CA LYS A 39 6.79 -7.56 11.12
C LYS A 39 8.23 -7.05 11.28
N GLU A 40 9.13 -7.52 10.43
CA GLU A 40 10.58 -7.35 10.55
C GLU A 40 11.10 -6.22 9.66
N ARG A 41 10.41 -5.94 8.55
CA ARG A 41 10.78 -4.90 7.59
C ARG A 41 9.56 -4.13 7.11
N ARG A 42 9.67 -2.80 7.01
CA ARG A 42 8.60 -1.92 6.53
C ARG A 42 9.16 -0.90 5.55
N TRP A 43 8.55 -0.81 4.38
CA TRP A 43 8.92 0.14 3.34
C TRP A 43 7.99 1.35 3.33
N ASP A 44 8.54 2.50 2.94
CA ASP A 44 7.82 3.77 2.89
C ASP A 44 6.73 3.76 1.81
N THR A 45 7.05 3.24 0.62
CA THR A 45 6.09 3.03 -0.47
C THR A 45 6.26 1.63 -1.06
N VAL A 46 5.13 0.96 -1.30
CA VAL A 46 5.07 -0.37 -1.92
C VAL A 46 4.17 -0.29 -3.14
N VAL A 47 4.70 -0.69 -4.28
CA VAL A 47 3.96 -0.79 -5.54
C VAL A 47 3.70 -2.26 -5.84
N ILE A 48 2.43 -2.61 -6.01
CA ILE A 48 2.02 -3.96 -6.43
C ILE A 48 1.62 -3.87 -7.88
N GLU A 49 2.48 -4.29 -8.79
CA GLU A 49 2.09 -4.45 -10.20
C GLU A 49 1.20 -5.67 -10.31
N VAL A 50 0.12 -5.55 -11.07
CA VAL A 50 -0.92 -6.57 -11.15
C VAL A 50 -1.21 -7.03 -12.56
N ASP A 51 -1.78 -8.22 -12.67
CA ASP A 51 -2.48 -8.63 -13.87
C ASP A 51 -3.90 -8.05 -13.84
N PRO A 52 -4.33 -7.22 -14.80
CA PRO A 52 -5.64 -6.56 -14.77
C PRO A 52 -6.83 -7.52 -14.70
N ALA A 53 -6.77 -8.64 -15.43
CA ALA A 53 -7.86 -9.60 -15.49
C ALA A 53 -7.97 -10.40 -14.18
N ALA A 54 -6.84 -10.87 -13.65
CA ALA A 54 -6.78 -11.52 -12.35
C ALA A 54 -7.12 -10.56 -11.21
N PHE A 55 -6.76 -9.27 -11.34
CA PHE A 55 -7.13 -8.22 -10.39
C PHE A 55 -8.65 -7.99 -10.35
N ALA A 56 -9.32 -7.95 -11.49
CA ALA A 56 -10.78 -7.90 -11.56
C ALA A 56 -11.42 -9.13 -10.88
N ALA A 57 -10.85 -10.32 -11.10
CA ALA A 57 -11.28 -11.53 -10.38
C ALA A 57 -11.05 -11.41 -8.87
N ARG A 58 -9.96 -10.77 -8.43
CA ARG A 58 -9.72 -10.51 -7.00
C ARG A 58 -10.75 -9.55 -6.43
N ARG A 59 -11.17 -8.53 -7.16
CA ARG A 59 -12.22 -7.59 -6.71
C ARG A 59 -13.55 -8.27 -6.43
N ALA A 60 -13.86 -9.38 -7.12
CA ALA A 60 -15.07 -10.18 -6.84
C ALA A 60 -15.10 -10.83 -5.44
N PHE A 61 -13.98 -10.86 -4.70
CA PHE A 61 -13.92 -11.27 -3.29
C PHE A 61 -14.19 -10.11 -2.30
N GLY A 62 -14.50 -8.92 -2.80
CA GLY A 62 -14.77 -7.72 -2.00
C GLY A 62 -13.56 -6.81 -1.82
N ASP A 63 -13.79 -5.66 -1.18
CA ASP A 63 -12.85 -4.54 -1.01
C ASP A 63 -11.89 -4.69 0.17
N ARG A 64 -12.20 -5.59 1.10
CA ARG A 64 -11.41 -5.84 2.32
C ARG A 64 -10.25 -6.79 2.06
N THR A 65 -9.16 -6.59 2.79
CA THR A 65 -8.00 -7.52 2.87
C THR A 65 -8.50 -8.92 3.19
N ILE A 66 -7.96 -9.92 2.51
CA ILE A 66 -8.04 -11.32 2.90
C ILE A 66 -6.75 -11.61 3.67
N ASP A 67 -6.86 -11.73 4.99
CA ASP A 67 -5.70 -12.00 5.86
C ASP A 67 -5.19 -13.44 5.69
N SER A 68 -4.03 -13.76 6.29
CA SER A 68 -3.35 -15.05 6.18
C SER A 68 -4.26 -16.26 6.46
N ASP A 69 -5.03 -16.20 7.55
CA ASP A 69 -6.01 -17.21 7.92
C ASP A 69 -7.08 -17.39 6.84
N LEU A 70 -7.59 -16.29 6.26
CA LEU A 70 -8.60 -16.34 5.22
C LEU A 70 -8.00 -16.80 3.88
N LEU A 71 -6.76 -16.44 3.57
CA LEU A 71 -6.03 -16.90 2.38
C LEU A 71 -5.86 -18.42 2.41
N HIS A 72 -5.49 -18.98 3.58
CA HIS A 72 -5.40 -20.43 3.78
C HIS A 72 -6.72 -21.14 3.40
N VAL A 73 -7.86 -20.58 3.81
CA VAL A 73 -9.18 -21.14 3.49
C VAL A 73 -9.55 -20.93 2.02
N VAL A 74 -9.42 -19.70 1.51
CA VAL A 74 -9.90 -19.32 0.18
C VAL A 74 -9.08 -19.95 -0.94
N ARG A 75 -7.77 -20.13 -0.75
CA ARG A 75 -6.89 -20.83 -1.69
C ARG A 75 -7.05 -22.35 -1.61
N GLY A 76 -7.35 -22.89 -0.43
CA GLY A 76 -7.51 -24.34 -0.21
C GLY A 76 -8.93 -24.87 -0.43
N ALA A 77 -9.96 -24.02 -0.48
CA ALA A 77 -11.33 -24.48 -0.63
C ALA A 77 -11.55 -25.21 -1.98
N PRO A 78 -12.14 -26.41 -1.97
CA PRO A 78 -12.33 -27.22 -3.18
C PRO A 78 -13.52 -26.75 -4.02
N ALA A 79 -13.60 -27.19 -5.28
CA ALA A 79 -14.74 -26.90 -6.15
C ALA A 79 -16.03 -27.60 -5.67
N GLU A 80 -15.90 -28.85 -5.23
CA GLU A 80 -16.99 -29.65 -4.70
C GLU A 80 -17.05 -29.59 -3.17
N TRP A 81 -18.20 -29.94 -2.59
CA TRP A 81 -18.33 -30.01 -1.14
C TRP A 81 -17.39 -31.06 -0.53
N ALA A 82 -16.59 -30.64 0.45
CA ALA A 82 -15.78 -31.55 1.24
C ALA A 82 -15.64 -31.07 2.68
N TRP A 83 -15.37 -31.98 3.60
CA TRP A 83 -15.07 -31.64 5.00
C TRP A 83 -13.82 -30.77 5.05
N TYR A 84 -13.89 -29.62 5.73
CA TYR A 84 -12.78 -28.64 5.71
C TYR A 84 -11.42 -29.18 6.17
N ARG A 85 -11.39 -30.25 6.98
CA ARG A 85 -10.15 -30.87 7.44
C ARG A 85 -9.51 -31.80 6.41
N ASP A 86 -10.32 -32.36 5.53
CA ASP A 86 -9.83 -33.19 4.42
C ASP A 86 -9.42 -32.32 3.23
N ALA A 87 -10.05 -31.15 3.09
CA ALA A 87 -9.89 -30.29 1.94
C ALA A 87 -8.74 -29.26 2.06
N LEU A 88 -8.53 -28.71 3.26
CA LEU A 88 -7.51 -27.68 3.48
C LEU A 88 -6.14 -28.30 3.76
N PRO A 89 -5.03 -27.66 3.34
CA PRO A 89 -3.69 -28.07 3.73
C PRO A 89 -3.54 -28.17 5.25
N ASP A 90 -2.64 -29.02 5.75
CA ASP A 90 -2.34 -29.08 7.19
C ASP A 90 -1.85 -27.70 7.66
N PRO A 91 -2.54 -27.07 8.62
CA PRO A 91 -2.15 -25.75 9.12
C PRO A 91 -0.86 -25.75 9.95
N GLY A 92 -0.38 -26.89 10.45
CA GLY A 92 0.74 -26.92 11.41
C GLY A 92 0.39 -26.40 12.81
N TYR A 93 -0.88 -26.12 13.09
CA TYR A 93 -1.43 -25.67 14.37
C TYR A 93 -2.85 -26.21 14.60
N PRO A 94 -3.45 -26.10 15.81
CA PRO A 94 -4.74 -26.73 16.09
C PRO A 94 -5.89 -26.28 15.17
N TRP A 95 -6.59 -27.26 14.55
CA TRP A 95 -7.76 -27.06 13.66
C TRP A 95 -8.89 -26.16 14.20
N ARG A 96 -8.96 -25.91 15.52
CA ARG A 96 -9.92 -24.98 16.11
C ARG A 96 -9.76 -23.54 15.57
N TYR A 97 -8.55 -23.14 15.19
CA TYR A 97 -8.28 -21.82 14.61
C TYR A 97 -8.73 -21.77 13.15
N VAL A 98 -8.45 -22.82 12.37
CA VAL A 98 -8.96 -22.96 10.99
C VAL A 98 -10.49 -22.95 10.96
N ARG A 99 -11.16 -23.61 11.92
CA ARG A 99 -12.61 -23.56 12.03
C ARG A 99 -13.13 -22.12 12.17
N ARG A 100 -12.47 -21.27 12.97
CA ARG A 100 -12.84 -19.85 13.09
C ARG A 100 -12.65 -19.13 11.76
N ALA A 101 -11.55 -19.38 11.06
CA ALA A 101 -11.29 -18.83 9.72
C ALA A 101 -12.37 -19.23 8.71
N VAL A 102 -12.78 -20.51 8.67
CA VAL A 102 -13.90 -21.00 7.84
C VAL A 102 -15.20 -20.25 8.13
N HIS A 103 -15.53 -20.05 9.41
CA HIS A 103 -16.72 -19.28 9.77
C HIS A 103 -16.63 -17.82 9.32
N ARG A 104 -15.47 -17.17 9.46
CA ARG A 104 -15.24 -15.79 8.98
C ARG A 104 -15.29 -15.70 7.45
N ALA A 105 -14.70 -16.66 6.75
CA ALA A 105 -14.66 -16.70 5.29
C ALA A 105 -16.08 -16.85 4.71
N ALA A 106 -16.87 -17.76 5.26
CA ALA A 106 -18.27 -17.92 4.88
C ALA A 106 -19.13 -16.70 5.26
N GLY A 107 -18.89 -16.08 6.42
CA GLY A 107 -19.59 -14.85 6.83
C GLY A 107 -19.21 -13.61 6.00
N ARG A 108 -18.20 -13.73 5.13
CA ARG A 108 -17.78 -12.71 4.17
C ARG A 108 -18.11 -13.12 2.72
N ASP A 109 -18.88 -14.19 2.52
CA ASP A 109 -19.24 -14.73 1.20
C ASP A 109 -18.01 -15.01 0.31
N LEU A 110 -16.89 -15.44 0.93
CA LEU A 110 -15.67 -15.84 0.20
C LEU A 110 -15.71 -17.31 -0.21
N ILE A 111 -16.42 -18.13 0.58
CA ILE A 111 -16.65 -19.55 0.36
C ILE A 111 -18.09 -19.88 0.76
N GLU A 112 -18.59 -21.02 0.31
CA GLU A 112 -19.81 -21.60 0.86
C GLU A 112 -19.48 -22.60 1.97
N LYS A 113 -20.43 -22.72 2.91
CA LYS A 113 -20.33 -23.56 4.09
C LYS A 113 -21.67 -24.23 4.33
N ARG A 114 -21.67 -25.54 4.55
CA ARG A 114 -22.84 -26.28 5.05
C ARG A 114 -22.46 -27.19 6.21
N ARG A 115 -23.48 -27.72 6.87
CA ARG A 115 -23.32 -28.72 7.93
C ARG A 115 -23.88 -30.04 7.45
N ASP A 116 -23.08 -31.09 7.54
CA ASP A 116 -23.51 -32.48 7.33
C ASP A 116 -23.22 -33.26 8.61
N GLY A 117 -24.26 -33.57 9.37
CA GLY A 117 -24.14 -34.12 10.72
C GLY A 117 -23.25 -33.27 11.65
N ASN A 118 -22.08 -33.79 12.01
CA ASN A 118 -21.08 -33.10 12.82
C ASN A 118 -19.93 -32.46 12.01
N ARG A 119 -19.93 -32.63 10.68
CA ARG A 119 -18.92 -32.10 9.77
C ARG A 119 -19.34 -30.73 9.24
N ILE A 120 -18.35 -29.85 9.11
CA ILE A 120 -18.50 -28.58 8.41
C ILE A 120 -17.89 -28.79 7.02
N GLU A 121 -18.73 -28.82 6.01
CA GLU A 121 -18.25 -28.90 4.63
C GLU A 121 -18.13 -27.51 4.04
N ILE A 122 -17.12 -27.35 3.19
CA ILE A 122 -16.84 -26.10 2.49
C ILE A 122 -16.72 -26.37 0.98
N ARG A 123 -17.01 -25.35 0.19
CA ARG A 123 -16.63 -25.28 -1.22
C ARG A 123 -16.32 -23.84 -1.61
N ARG A 124 -15.43 -23.65 -2.58
CA ARG A 124 -15.11 -22.32 -3.12
C ARG A 124 -16.27 -21.80 -3.95
N LEU A 125 -16.54 -20.50 -3.83
CA LEU A 125 -17.45 -19.80 -4.74
C LEU A 125 -16.81 -19.53 -6.11
N ARG A 126 -15.50 -19.26 -6.08
CA ARG A 126 -14.67 -18.93 -7.25
C ARG A 126 -13.21 -19.25 -6.92
N PRO A 127 -12.35 -19.57 -7.90
CA PRO A 127 -10.93 -19.75 -7.65
C PRO A 127 -10.29 -18.43 -7.19
N TYR A 128 -9.35 -18.51 -6.26
CA TYR A 128 -8.54 -17.36 -5.90
C TYR A 128 -7.52 -17.09 -7.01
N PRO A 129 -7.47 -15.87 -7.58
CA PRO A 129 -6.64 -15.58 -8.73
C PRO A 129 -5.19 -15.31 -8.34
N ASP A 130 -4.27 -15.56 -9.28
CA ASP A 130 -2.88 -15.10 -9.19
C ASP A 130 -2.78 -13.70 -9.80
N TRP A 131 -3.01 -12.68 -8.98
CA TRP A 131 -3.20 -11.30 -9.43
C TRP A 131 -1.97 -10.41 -9.25
N VAL A 132 -0.95 -10.89 -8.54
CA VAL A 132 0.27 -10.14 -8.24
C VAL A 132 1.34 -10.51 -9.26
N ARG A 133 1.79 -9.52 -10.04
CA ARG A 133 2.90 -9.72 -11.00
C ARG A 133 4.24 -9.35 -10.40
N ARG A 134 4.27 -8.26 -9.64
CA ARG A 134 5.50 -7.71 -9.06
C ARG A 134 5.22 -6.98 -7.76
N ILE A 135 6.12 -7.09 -6.80
CA ILE A 135 6.18 -6.23 -5.61
C ILE A 135 7.42 -5.37 -5.73
N VAL A 136 7.26 -4.05 -5.69
CA VAL A 136 8.36 -3.09 -5.71
C VAL A 136 8.37 -2.32 -4.40
N ALA A 137 9.53 -2.26 -3.76
CA ALA A 137 9.78 -1.47 -2.57
C ALA A 137 10.43 -0.13 -2.96
N VAL A 138 9.94 0.97 -2.40
CA VAL A 138 10.52 2.29 -2.58
C VAL A 138 10.74 2.92 -1.20
N GLU A 139 12.01 3.23 -0.91
CA GLU A 139 12.41 4.00 0.27
C GLU A 139 12.48 5.48 -0.05
N ASN A 140 11.94 6.31 0.83
CA ASN A 140 11.77 7.74 0.57
C ASN A 140 12.73 8.55 1.44
N LYS A 141 13.70 9.22 0.82
CA LYS A 141 14.65 10.09 1.50
C LYS A 141 14.82 11.40 0.72
N PRO A 142 13.98 12.42 1.00
CA PRO A 142 14.07 13.69 0.27
C PRO A 142 15.45 14.34 0.45
N ASP A 143 15.95 14.39 1.69
CA ASP A 143 17.26 14.93 2.03
C ASP A 143 18.27 13.80 2.28
N LEU A 144 18.98 13.36 1.24
CA LEU A 144 19.99 12.28 1.35
C LEU A 144 21.38 12.82 1.74
N ASP A 145 21.55 13.17 3.01
CA ASP A 145 22.87 13.47 3.56
C ASP A 145 23.76 12.23 3.71
N ALA A 146 25.06 12.43 3.98
CA ALA A 146 26.02 11.33 4.10
C ALA A 146 25.63 10.29 5.16
N SER A 147 25.19 10.75 6.33
CA SER A 147 24.83 9.86 7.44
C SER A 147 23.50 9.12 7.18
N ALA A 148 22.58 9.76 6.47
CA ALA A 148 21.31 9.18 6.05
C ALA A 148 21.54 8.11 5.00
N ALA A 149 22.47 8.34 4.06
CA ALA A 149 22.92 7.36 3.08
C ALA A 149 23.50 6.13 3.79
N ASP A 150 24.49 6.26 4.67
CA ASP A 150 25.13 5.11 5.32
C ASP A 150 24.12 4.20 6.04
N ARG A 151 23.14 4.78 6.76
CA ARG A 151 22.08 4.00 7.43
C ARG A 151 21.08 3.36 6.46
N LEU A 152 20.86 3.99 5.31
CA LEU A 152 19.97 3.48 4.28
C LEU A 152 20.62 2.32 3.52
N ALA A 153 21.94 2.36 3.31
CA ALA A 153 22.70 1.30 2.65
C ALA A 153 22.42 -0.06 3.30
N ASP A 154 22.60 -0.17 4.62
CA ASP A 154 22.33 -1.41 5.38
C ASP A 154 20.90 -1.94 5.18
N GLN A 155 19.91 -1.04 5.11
CA GLN A 155 18.51 -1.42 4.92
C GLN A 155 18.23 -1.92 3.51
N LEU A 156 18.86 -1.27 2.53
CA LEU A 156 18.74 -1.64 1.12
C LEU A 156 19.49 -2.94 0.81
N GLU A 157 20.67 -3.15 1.41
CA GLU A 157 21.41 -4.41 1.32
C GLU A 157 20.54 -5.56 1.83
N HIS A 158 19.91 -5.38 2.99
CA HIS A 158 18.97 -6.36 3.52
C HIS A 158 17.77 -6.63 2.60
N ASP A 159 17.22 -5.60 1.96
CA ASP A 159 16.11 -5.77 1.01
C ASP A 159 16.52 -6.55 -0.24
N VAL A 160 17.74 -6.29 -0.74
CA VAL A 160 18.34 -7.01 -1.87
C VAL A 160 18.58 -8.48 -1.49
N GLU A 161 19.20 -8.73 -0.34
CA GLU A 161 19.52 -10.08 0.13
C GLU A 161 18.27 -10.91 0.41
N THR A 162 17.26 -10.32 1.05
CA THR A 162 16.00 -11.04 1.35
C THR A 162 15.12 -11.24 0.13
N ALA A 163 15.26 -10.40 -0.90
CA ALA A 163 14.54 -10.46 -2.17
C ALA A 163 13.02 -10.65 -2.01
N LEU A 164 12.45 -10.04 -0.96
CA LEU A 164 11.00 -10.04 -0.70
C LEU A 164 10.27 -9.21 -1.74
N ALA A 165 10.87 -8.09 -2.16
CA ALA A 165 10.48 -7.33 -3.33
C ALA A 165 11.21 -7.88 -4.57
N ASP A 166 10.63 -7.65 -5.74
CA ASP A 166 11.23 -7.96 -7.03
C ASP A 166 12.07 -6.79 -7.57
N GLU A 167 11.87 -5.59 -7.03
CA GLU A 167 12.71 -4.41 -7.27
C GLU A 167 12.75 -3.56 -6.00
N ALA A 168 13.88 -2.91 -5.76
CA ALA A 168 14.07 -1.91 -4.72
C ALA A 168 14.48 -0.57 -5.34
N TRP A 169 13.91 0.51 -4.82
CA TRP A 169 14.18 1.87 -5.28
C TRP A 169 14.40 2.81 -4.10
N LEU A 170 15.25 3.80 -4.30
CA LEU A 170 15.39 4.98 -3.47
C LEU A 170 14.79 6.17 -4.20
N ALA A 171 13.79 6.82 -3.62
CA ALA A 171 13.29 8.10 -4.09
C ALA A 171 13.90 9.25 -3.27
N THR A 172 14.58 10.18 -3.94
CA THR A 172 15.19 11.36 -3.33
C THR A 172 14.87 12.63 -4.13
N GLU A 173 14.94 13.80 -3.49
CA GLU A 173 14.75 15.06 -4.23
C GLU A 173 15.97 15.34 -5.10
N THR A 174 15.76 15.83 -6.31
CA THR A 174 16.87 16.29 -7.15
C THR A 174 17.54 17.49 -6.51
N THR A 175 18.88 17.53 -6.55
CA THR A 175 19.62 18.74 -6.13
C THR A 175 19.83 19.73 -7.27
N GLY A 176 19.47 19.36 -8.50
CA GLY A 176 19.78 20.13 -9.72
C GLY A 176 21.27 20.16 -10.06
N GLU A 177 22.09 19.36 -9.38
CA GLU A 177 23.50 19.21 -9.68
C GLU A 177 23.71 18.34 -10.93
N ARG A 178 24.92 18.38 -11.52
CA ARG A 178 25.24 17.58 -12.72
C ARG A 178 25.15 16.07 -12.45
N VAL A 179 25.46 15.65 -11.23
CA VAL A 179 25.40 14.27 -10.76
C VAL A 179 24.66 14.30 -9.45
N GLU A 180 23.59 13.52 -9.34
CA GLU A 180 22.82 13.44 -8.11
C GLU A 180 23.68 12.90 -6.97
N PRO A 181 23.66 13.50 -5.77
CA PRO A 181 24.46 13.03 -4.64
C PRO A 181 24.25 11.56 -4.30
N ALA A 182 23.04 11.04 -4.53
CA ALA A 182 22.71 9.63 -4.35
C ALA A 182 23.58 8.69 -5.21
N LEU A 183 24.03 9.13 -6.40
CA LEU A 183 24.92 8.36 -7.27
C LEU A 183 26.38 8.35 -6.78
N LEU A 184 26.73 9.22 -5.84
CA LEU A 184 28.07 9.31 -5.26
C LEU A 184 28.18 8.55 -3.92
N ARG A 185 27.08 7.96 -3.43
CA ARG A 185 27.05 7.19 -2.19
C ARG A 185 27.25 5.71 -2.45
N GLU A 186 27.81 5.01 -1.48
CA GLU A 186 27.93 3.55 -1.50
C GLU A 186 26.56 2.92 -1.22
N MET A 187 25.70 2.85 -2.25
CA MET A 187 24.43 2.14 -2.23
C MET A 187 24.55 0.80 -2.99
N PRO A 188 23.73 -0.22 -2.68
CA PRO A 188 23.68 -1.44 -3.47
C PRO A 188 23.38 -1.15 -4.94
N VAL A 189 24.15 -1.73 -5.85
CA VAL A 189 24.05 -1.46 -7.30
C VAL A 189 22.74 -1.95 -7.90
N GLU A 190 22.05 -2.87 -7.22
CA GLU A 190 20.75 -3.41 -7.56
C GLU A 190 19.60 -2.43 -7.31
N VAL A 191 19.82 -1.40 -6.49
CA VAL A 191 18.76 -0.46 -6.09
C VAL A 191 18.67 0.68 -7.07
N GLY A 192 17.49 0.86 -7.66
CA GLY A 192 17.20 1.99 -8.55
C GLY A 192 17.14 3.31 -7.78
N ILE A 193 17.45 4.42 -8.45
CA ILE A 193 17.35 5.77 -7.88
C ILE A 193 16.36 6.59 -8.70
N LEU A 194 15.31 7.09 -8.04
CA LEU A 194 14.36 8.06 -8.55
C LEU A 194 14.73 9.44 -8.02
N ALA A 195 15.14 10.34 -8.91
CA ALA A 195 15.30 11.75 -8.62
C ALA A 195 13.94 12.44 -8.85
N THR A 196 13.42 13.10 -7.84
CA THR A 196 12.08 13.71 -7.88
C THR A 196 12.17 15.23 -7.80
N ASP A 197 11.31 15.92 -8.53
CA ASP A 197 11.09 17.36 -8.38
C ASP A 197 9.60 17.63 -8.12
N PHE A 198 9.28 17.95 -6.86
CA PHE A 198 7.94 18.31 -6.46
C PHE A 198 7.77 19.81 -6.16
N SER A 199 8.75 20.64 -6.52
CA SER A 199 8.71 22.09 -6.25
C SER A 199 7.53 22.79 -6.94
N GLY A 200 7.13 22.31 -8.12
CA GLY A 200 5.94 22.75 -8.85
C GLY A 200 4.64 22.02 -8.46
N GLY A 201 4.70 21.10 -7.49
CA GLY A 201 3.66 20.12 -7.19
C GLY A 201 3.77 18.84 -8.02
N VAL A 202 3.08 17.77 -7.60
CA VAL A 202 3.19 16.45 -8.24
C VAL A 202 2.44 16.38 -9.57
N ASP A 203 3.12 15.93 -10.62
CA ASP A 203 2.56 15.45 -11.89
C ASP A 203 3.21 14.11 -12.30
N ALA A 204 2.91 13.61 -13.50
CA ALA A 204 3.38 12.33 -14.04
C ALA A 204 4.86 12.37 -14.48
N ASP A 205 5.39 13.55 -14.80
CA ASP A 205 6.78 13.80 -15.16
C ASP A 205 7.63 14.34 -13.99
N ALA A 206 7.10 14.26 -12.76
CA ALA A 206 7.74 14.81 -11.56
C ALA A 206 8.88 13.93 -10.99
N ALA A 207 9.32 12.91 -11.73
CA ALA A 207 10.48 12.10 -11.36
C ALA A 207 11.19 11.51 -12.58
N ASP A 208 12.50 11.42 -12.47
CA ASP A 208 13.40 10.83 -13.46
C ASP A 208 14.20 9.67 -12.84
N VAL A 209 14.61 8.73 -13.70
CA VAL A 209 15.46 7.60 -13.28
C VAL A 209 16.92 8.04 -13.36
N ALA A 210 17.55 8.22 -12.19
CA ALA A 210 18.98 8.49 -12.09
C ALA A 210 19.81 7.19 -12.15
N TRP A 211 19.26 6.08 -11.67
CA TRP A 211 19.85 4.75 -11.75
C TRP A 211 18.76 3.69 -11.91
N HIS A 212 18.97 2.73 -12.80
CA HIS A 212 18.00 1.66 -13.04
C HIS A 212 18.20 0.50 -12.04
N PRO A 213 17.12 -0.06 -11.46
CA PRO A 213 17.23 -1.20 -10.56
C PRO A 213 17.59 -2.48 -11.32
N SER A 214 18.16 -3.42 -10.59
CA SER A 214 18.23 -4.83 -11.00
C SER A 214 16.93 -5.55 -10.67
N ASP A 215 16.68 -6.64 -11.40
CA ASP A 215 15.59 -7.56 -11.10
C ASP A 215 16.00 -8.50 -9.96
N LEU A 216 15.29 -8.42 -8.83
CA LEU A 216 15.54 -9.22 -7.62
C LEU A 216 14.73 -10.53 -7.61
N ARG A 217 14.05 -10.88 -8.70
CA ARG A 217 13.37 -12.17 -8.82
C ARG A 217 14.38 -13.32 -8.81
N PRO A 218 14.00 -14.50 -8.29
CA PRO A 218 14.82 -15.70 -8.42
C PRO A 218 15.18 -15.95 -9.88
N ALA A 219 16.35 -16.55 -10.10
CA ALA A 219 16.80 -16.91 -11.43
C ALA A 219 15.80 -17.85 -12.14
N GLU A 220 15.86 -17.92 -13.47
CA GLU A 220 14.96 -18.77 -14.23
C GLU A 220 15.02 -20.23 -13.77
N GLY A 221 13.87 -20.79 -13.39
CA GLY A 221 13.75 -22.15 -12.86
C GLY A 221 13.84 -22.25 -11.32
N GLU A 222 14.29 -21.20 -10.65
CA GLU A 222 14.22 -21.08 -9.19
C GLU A 222 12.87 -20.51 -8.75
N ARG A 223 12.46 -20.86 -7.53
CA ARG A 223 11.28 -20.30 -6.88
C ARG A 223 11.62 -19.94 -5.46
N ARG A 224 11.03 -18.86 -4.96
CA ARG A 224 11.01 -18.58 -3.54
C ARG A 224 10.31 -19.74 -2.82
N ASP A 225 10.68 -19.96 -1.57
CA ASP A 225 9.98 -20.92 -0.74
C ASP A 225 8.51 -20.52 -0.53
N ALA A 226 7.67 -21.49 -0.14
CA ALA A 226 6.23 -21.28 -0.02
C ALA A 226 5.84 -20.29 1.09
N GLU A 227 6.66 -20.13 2.11
CA GLU A 227 6.43 -19.17 3.20
C GLU A 227 6.65 -17.75 2.69
N THR A 228 7.75 -17.53 1.97
CA THR A 228 8.06 -16.24 1.32
C THR A 228 6.98 -15.84 0.31
N GLU A 229 6.52 -16.76 -0.55
CA GLU A 229 5.42 -16.46 -1.49
C GLU A 229 4.11 -16.14 -0.76
N THR A 230 3.84 -16.81 0.36
CA THR A 230 2.66 -16.50 1.19
C THR A 230 2.79 -15.10 1.80
N LEU A 231 3.96 -14.74 2.32
CA LEU A 231 4.22 -13.42 2.89
C LEU A 231 4.09 -12.29 1.86
N ARG A 232 4.58 -12.52 0.64
CA ARG A 232 4.40 -11.61 -0.50
C ARG A 232 2.92 -11.39 -0.83
N LEU A 233 2.15 -12.47 -0.91
CA LEU A 233 0.71 -12.38 -1.12
C LEU A 233 0.00 -11.65 0.03
N GLU A 234 0.42 -11.84 1.28
CA GLU A 234 -0.10 -11.10 2.42
C GLU A 234 0.23 -9.60 2.38
N ILE A 235 1.41 -9.22 1.89
CA ILE A 235 1.75 -7.81 1.62
C ILE A 235 0.78 -7.26 0.58
N ALA A 236 0.61 -7.95 -0.54
CA ALA A 236 -0.29 -7.52 -1.61
C ALA A 236 -1.75 -7.42 -1.14
N GLU A 237 -2.25 -8.38 -0.36
CA GLU A 237 -3.59 -8.34 0.23
C GLU A 237 -3.80 -7.18 1.22
N ARG A 238 -2.77 -6.83 1.98
CA ARG A 238 -2.81 -5.67 2.86
C ARG A 238 -2.77 -4.37 2.05
N ALA A 239 -1.96 -4.30 1.00
CA ALA A 239 -1.99 -3.20 0.03
C ALA A 239 -3.38 -3.10 -0.63
N TYR A 240 -4.00 -4.21 -1.00
CA TYR A 240 -5.34 -4.23 -1.58
C TYR A 240 -6.41 -3.78 -0.61
N GLY A 241 -6.46 -4.28 0.63
CA GLY A 241 -7.57 -3.89 1.51
C GLY A 241 -7.35 -2.54 2.18
N LYS A 242 -6.16 -2.32 2.76
CA LYS A 242 -5.84 -1.05 3.41
C LYS A 242 -5.61 0.05 2.39
N GLY A 243 -5.10 -0.27 1.19
CA GLY A 243 -4.59 0.74 0.26
C GLY A 243 -3.48 1.56 0.89
N TRP A 244 -3.23 2.73 0.32
CA TRP A 244 -2.70 3.90 1.03
C TRP A 244 -3.27 3.94 2.44
N ARG A 245 -2.41 3.88 3.48
CA ARG A 245 -2.80 4.28 4.85
C ARG A 245 -3.24 5.74 4.78
N SER A 246 -4.52 5.96 4.53
CA SER A 246 -5.01 7.29 4.30
C SER A 246 -4.80 8.05 5.60
N PHE A 247 -4.07 9.14 5.54
CA PHE A 247 -3.64 9.86 6.73
C PHE A 247 -4.82 10.24 7.64
N HIS A 248 -6.04 10.32 7.10
CA HIS A 248 -7.28 10.53 7.85
C HIS A 248 -7.67 9.40 8.83
N ASP A 249 -7.08 8.21 8.73
CA ASP A 249 -7.26 7.10 9.68
C ASP A 249 -6.42 7.29 10.95
N THR A 250 -5.29 7.97 10.82
CA THR A 250 -4.33 8.22 11.91
C THR A 250 -4.34 9.66 12.40
N MET A 251 -5.03 10.55 11.69
CA MET A 251 -5.15 11.97 12.02
C MET A 251 -6.59 12.33 12.45
N ARG A 252 -6.80 13.60 12.79
CA ARG A 252 -8.08 14.14 13.23
C ARG A 252 -8.75 14.99 12.14
N PRO A 253 -9.33 14.38 11.08
CA PRO A 253 -10.06 15.12 10.06
C PRO A 253 -11.33 15.80 10.61
N ASP A 254 -11.76 15.43 11.82
CA ASP A 254 -12.87 16.05 12.57
C ASP A 254 -12.45 17.33 13.33
N CYS A 255 -11.20 17.75 13.20
CA CYS A 255 -10.71 19.02 13.72
C CYS A 255 -11.03 20.16 12.75
N ARG A 256 -11.50 21.31 13.27
CA ARG A 256 -11.78 22.51 12.47
C ARG A 256 -10.56 23.10 11.76
N HIS A 257 -9.35 22.76 12.21
CA HIS A 257 -8.09 23.21 11.63
C HIS A 257 -7.55 22.26 10.56
N PHE A 258 -8.20 21.12 10.33
CA PHE A 258 -7.77 20.15 9.33
C PHE A 258 -8.22 20.61 7.94
N GLU A 259 -7.27 20.73 7.03
CA GLU A 259 -7.50 21.09 5.63
C GLU A 259 -6.93 20.00 4.72
N LEU A 260 -7.56 19.82 3.55
CA LEU A 260 -6.93 19.14 2.42
C LEU A 260 -6.45 20.20 1.43
N ARG A 261 -5.14 20.25 1.20
CA ARG A 261 -4.52 21.16 0.23
C ARG A 261 -4.04 20.39 -0.99
N ARG A 262 -3.98 21.08 -2.12
CA ARG A 262 -3.45 20.54 -3.38
C ARG A 262 -1.97 20.84 -3.46
N GLU A 263 -1.19 19.85 -3.86
CA GLU A 263 0.20 19.97 -4.28
C GLU A 263 0.29 19.33 -5.67
N GLY A 264 0.10 20.14 -6.71
CA GLY A 264 -0.17 19.64 -8.07
C GLY A 264 -1.41 18.74 -8.13
N LYS A 265 -1.22 17.50 -8.58
CA LYS A 265 -2.24 16.44 -8.63
C LYS A 265 -2.40 15.67 -7.31
N ALA A 266 -1.64 16.00 -6.26
CA ALA A 266 -1.77 15.42 -4.93
C ALA A 266 -2.76 16.17 -4.04
N LEU A 267 -3.20 15.49 -2.97
CA LEU A 267 -3.98 16.06 -1.87
C LEU A 267 -3.26 15.70 -0.57
N VAL A 268 -2.81 16.71 0.17
CA VAL A 268 -2.03 16.55 1.40
C VAL A 268 -2.79 17.13 2.59
N PRO A 269 -2.63 16.57 3.80
CA PRO A 269 -3.21 17.15 5.00
C PRO A 269 -2.45 18.42 5.38
N HIS A 270 -3.18 19.44 5.82
CA HIS A 270 -2.60 20.67 6.36
C HIS A 270 -3.32 21.05 7.66
N CYS A 271 -2.57 21.49 8.65
CA CYS A 271 -3.12 22.00 9.90
C CYS A 271 -3.04 23.53 9.91
N ALA A 272 -4.19 24.21 9.79
CA ALA A 272 -4.27 25.67 9.79
C ALA A 272 -3.69 26.31 11.07
N ALA A 273 -3.89 25.67 12.23
CA ALA A 273 -3.34 26.16 13.50
C ALA A 273 -1.80 26.07 13.56
N LYS A 274 -1.22 25.04 12.95
CA LYS A 274 0.24 24.83 12.93
C LYS A 274 0.94 25.42 11.70
N GLY A 275 0.17 25.82 10.68
CA GLY A 275 0.69 26.36 9.42
C GLY A 275 1.54 25.38 8.61
N LYS A 276 1.35 24.06 8.77
CA LYS A 276 2.16 23.03 8.10
C LYS A 276 1.39 21.73 7.86
N ILE A 277 1.99 20.83 7.08
CA ILE A 277 1.60 19.42 7.01
C ILE A 277 1.94 18.79 8.38
N PRO A 278 0.95 18.34 9.16
CA PRO A 278 1.20 17.75 10.47
C PRO A 278 1.63 16.30 10.35
N THR A 279 2.39 15.80 11.31
CA THR A 279 2.59 14.35 11.47
C THR A 279 1.36 13.69 12.12
N ALA A 280 1.25 12.36 12.02
CA ALA A 280 0.19 11.62 12.71
C ALA A 280 0.26 11.80 14.24
N ARG A 281 1.46 11.94 14.81
CA ARG A 281 1.67 12.19 16.23
C ARG A 281 1.20 13.59 16.64
N GLU A 282 1.52 14.60 15.82
CA GLU A 282 1.10 15.99 16.04
C GLU A 282 -0.41 16.20 15.87
N CYS A 283 -1.05 15.41 15.01
CA CYS A 283 -2.48 15.42 14.76
C CYS A 283 -3.18 14.21 15.44
N SER A 284 -2.82 13.96 16.70
CA SER A 284 -3.37 12.86 17.50
C SER A 284 -4.35 13.35 18.58
N GLY A 285 -4.84 12.44 19.43
CA GLY A 285 -5.75 12.76 20.54
C GLY A 285 -5.18 13.72 21.58
N SER A 286 -3.85 13.85 21.68
CA SER A 286 -3.18 14.75 22.64
C SER A 286 -2.87 16.14 22.08
N CYS A 287 -3.32 16.46 20.86
CA CYS A 287 -3.06 17.75 20.23
C CYS A 287 -3.77 18.90 21.00
N ALA A 288 -3.00 19.83 21.57
CA ALA A 288 -3.54 20.99 22.29
C ALA A 288 -4.36 21.94 21.40
N GLU A 289 -4.00 22.04 20.11
CA GLU A 289 -4.73 22.83 19.10
C GLU A 289 -6.00 22.12 18.59
N PHE A 290 -6.33 20.93 19.10
CA PHE A 290 -7.51 20.21 18.62
C PHE A 290 -8.77 20.98 19.02
N SER A 291 -9.56 21.33 18.02
CA SER A 291 -10.89 21.90 18.21
C SER A 291 -11.84 21.17 17.25
N PRO A 292 -12.90 20.50 17.76
CA PRO A 292 -13.80 19.76 16.90
C PRO A 292 -14.53 20.70 15.94
N GLU A 293 -14.92 20.17 14.79
CA GLU A 293 -15.80 20.89 13.88
C GLU A 293 -17.05 21.43 14.60
N PRO A 294 -17.39 22.72 14.42
CA PRO A 294 -18.61 23.30 14.96
C PRO A 294 -19.85 22.48 14.57
N PRO A 295 -20.78 22.17 15.50
CA PRO A 295 -21.97 21.37 15.20
C PRO A 295 -22.79 21.92 14.02
N GLN A 296 -22.89 23.25 13.94
CA GLN A 296 -23.57 23.97 12.85
C GLN A 296 -22.98 23.74 11.45
N TRP A 297 -21.75 23.23 11.33
CA TRP A 297 -21.19 22.85 10.03
C TRP A 297 -21.72 21.51 9.55
N ARG A 298 -22.07 20.61 10.46
CA ARG A 298 -22.53 19.25 10.12
C ARG A 298 -23.94 19.22 9.55
N THR A 299 -24.72 20.26 9.83
CA THR A 299 -26.08 20.46 9.30
C THR A 299 -26.08 21.14 7.93
N LYS A 300 -24.94 21.67 7.47
CA LYS A 300 -24.83 22.24 6.12
C LYS A 300 -24.92 21.12 5.09
N GLY A 301 -25.54 21.40 3.96
CA GLY A 301 -25.64 20.46 2.85
C GLY A 301 -24.32 20.29 2.09
N TRP A 302 -24.41 19.77 0.87
CA TRP A 302 -23.28 19.64 -0.03
C TRP A 302 -22.54 21.00 -0.20
N PRO A 303 -21.18 21.03 -0.20
CA PRO A 303 -20.24 19.90 -0.26
C PRO A 303 -19.77 19.35 1.11
N ILE A 304 -20.20 19.91 2.23
CA ILE A 304 -19.73 19.56 3.59
C ILE A 304 -20.78 18.82 4.42
N GLU A 305 -21.68 18.10 3.75
CA GLU A 305 -22.74 17.33 4.41
C GLU A 305 -22.17 16.36 5.47
N GLY A 306 -22.57 16.59 6.72
CA GLY A 306 -22.05 15.87 7.89
C GLY A 306 -20.70 16.36 8.41
N GLY A 307 -20.23 17.53 7.95
CA GLY A 307 -18.99 18.19 8.37
C GLY A 307 -17.84 18.04 7.35
N PRO A 308 -16.88 18.98 7.32
CA PRO A 308 -15.70 18.91 6.44
C PRO A 308 -14.95 17.57 6.50
N GLY A 309 -14.74 17.01 7.68
CA GLY A 309 -14.02 15.76 7.91
C GLY A 309 -14.68 14.57 7.23
N LYS A 310 -16.03 14.48 7.27
CA LYS A 310 -16.77 13.47 6.49
C LYS A 310 -16.60 13.71 4.98
N GLY A 311 -16.57 14.97 4.57
CA GLY A 311 -16.24 15.39 3.20
C GLY A 311 -14.85 14.91 2.75
N PHE A 312 -13.81 15.16 3.55
CA PHE A 312 -12.43 14.75 3.27
C PHE A 312 -12.31 13.23 3.12
N LYS A 313 -12.86 12.46 4.07
CA LYS A 313 -12.87 10.99 4.00
C LYS A 313 -13.53 10.50 2.70
N ARG A 314 -14.63 11.13 2.30
CA ARG A 314 -15.36 10.78 1.07
C ARG A 314 -14.57 11.13 -0.19
N VAL A 315 -13.90 12.28 -0.24
CA VAL A 315 -13.06 12.69 -1.37
C VAL A 315 -11.88 11.72 -1.55
N LEU A 316 -11.17 11.42 -0.45
CA LEU A 316 -10.04 10.49 -0.46
C LEU A 316 -10.49 9.06 -0.80
N GLY A 317 -11.61 8.60 -0.25
CA GLY A 317 -12.20 7.31 -0.58
C GLY A 317 -12.59 7.17 -2.06
N ARG A 318 -13.23 8.20 -2.64
CA ARG A 318 -13.53 8.21 -4.08
C ARG A 318 -12.28 8.25 -4.94
N ARG A 319 -11.21 8.93 -4.50
CA ARG A 319 -9.94 8.92 -5.23
C ARG A 319 -9.35 7.51 -5.25
N ARG A 320 -9.25 6.85 -4.09
CA ARG A 320 -8.80 5.46 -3.97
C ARG A 320 -9.59 4.51 -4.88
N GLU A 321 -10.91 4.66 -4.98
CA GLU A 321 -11.71 3.81 -5.89
C GLU A 321 -11.41 4.10 -7.35
N ARG A 322 -11.25 5.38 -7.74
CA ARG A 322 -10.85 5.72 -9.11
C ARG A 322 -9.50 5.15 -9.49
N GLU A 323 -8.52 5.13 -8.58
CA GLU A 323 -7.23 4.52 -8.87
C GLU A 323 -7.37 3.00 -9.04
N ARG A 324 -8.22 2.32 -8.25
CA ARG A 324 -8.51 0.88 -8.47
C ARG A 324 -9.17 0.61 -9.81
N ASP A 325 -10.15 1.42 -10.19
CA ASP A 325 -10.84 1.27 -11.48
C ASP A 325 -9.90 1.55 -12.66
N ARG A 326 -8.86 2.38 -12.48
CA ARG A 326 -7.83 2.59 -13.52
C ARG A 326 -6.99 1.34 -13.75
N VAL A 327 -6.68 0.60 -12.69
CA VAL A 327 -5.90 -0.64 -12.78
C VAL A 327 -6.60 -1.71 -13.62
N GLU A 328 -7.94 -1.78 -13.59
CA GLU A 328 -8.72 -2.70 -14.44
C GLU A 328 -8.82 -2.26 -15.91
N LYS A 329 -8.77 -0.95 -16.17
CA LYS A 329 -9.09 -0.35 -17.48
C LYS A 329 -7.88 -0.18 -18.40
N VAL A 330 -6.71 -0.69 -18.01
CA VAL A 330 -5.55 -0.69 -18.88
C VAL A 330 -5.78 -1.75 -19.95
N GLU A 331 -6.33 -1.32 -21.09
CA GLU A 331 -6.33 -2.06 -22.36
C GLU A 331 -4.97 -1.95 -23.05
#